data_AF-A0A380NLE2-F1
#
_entry.id   AF-A0A380NLE2-F1
#
_cell.length_a   1.000
_cell.length_b   1.000
_cell.length_c   1.000
_cell.angle_alpha   90.00
_cell.angle_beta   90.00
_cell.angle_gamma   90.00
#
_symmetry.space_group_name_H-M   'P 1'
#
loop_
_entity.id
_entity.type
_entity.pdbx_description
1 polymer ?
#
loop_
_entity_poly.entity_id
_entity_poly.type
_entity_poly.pdbx_seq_one_letter_code
_entity_poly.pdbx_strand_id
1 'polypeptide(L)'
;MILGAIEFELRCVKEGNIDKYNGRAVHGAFFSLLQTVSEEEATFYHNMSQLKPFSLSSLTFKFKIKETDNKIKVKPGTEAMFRIACWDERLLELILSIPQYSEIKINQAVFVLEERYVGGEESHPNTGVISEMDLFKICQIDKKFKEVKFEFLSPVSFRVDTFDYPMPLPQLIFKSLLIKWNMNTTDNILDKELIESIASSMPPVFWKGRTQRVFYGRDRGVNGFIGNISFAIGHLSLEEQRLICLLASFAEFCGVGRLTAQGLGETRISMN
;
A
#
# COMPACT_ATOMS: atom_id res chain seq x y z
N MET A 1 12.42 -13.45 0.17
CA MET A 1 11.77 -12.23 -0.39
C MET A 1 12.46 -10.96 0.11
N ILE A 2 12.58 -9.91 -0.71
CA ILE A 2 13.01 -8.56 -0.31
C ILE A 2 11.81 -7.62 -0.40
N LEU A 3 11.57 -6.82 0.64
CA LEU A 3 10.54 -5.79 0.68
C LEU A 3 11.20 -4.42 0.54
N GLY A 4 10.84 -3.67 -0.48
CA GLY A 4 11.31 -2.30 -0.69
C GLY A 4 10.14 -1.31 -0.61
N ALA A 5 10.36 -0.18 0.05
CA ALA A 5 9.47 0.97 0.04
C ALA A 5 10.26 2.19 -0.43
N ILE A 6 9.79 2.81 -1.52
CA ILE A 6 10.45 3.91 -2.20
C ILE A 6 9.44 5.04 -2.31
N GLU A 7 9.87 6.27 -2.06
CA GLU A 7 9.04 7.45 -2.32
C GLU A 7 9.64 8.28 -3.45
N PHE A 8 8.80 8.62 -4.43
CA PHE A 8 9.16 9.46 -5.56
C PHE A 8 8.67 10.87 -5.31
N GLU A 9 9.58 11.83 -5.32
CA GLU A 9 9.25 13.26 -5.27
C GLU A 9 9.13 13.83 -6.68
N LEU A 10 8.07 14.57 -6.90
CA LEU A 10 7.65 15.07 -8.19
C LEU A 10 7.44 16.58 -8.13
N ARG A 11 7.77 17.26 -9.23
CA ARG A 11 7.39 18.66 -9.44
C ARG A 11 6.52 18.81 -10.66
N CYS A 12 5.37 19.46 -10.49
CA CYS A 12 4.48 19.76 -11.60
C CYS A 12 5.16 20.74 -12.56
N VAL A 13 5.22 20.42 -13.84
CA VAL A 13 5.74 21.29 -14.91
C VAL A 13 4.64 21.82 -15.81
N LYS A 14 3.50 21.13 -15.88
CA LYS A 14 2.31 21.57 -16.63
C LYS A 14 1.06 21.45 -15.78
N GLU A 15 0.32 22.55 -15.65
CA GLU A 15 -0.93 22.57 -14.90
C GLU A 15 -1.97 21.59 -15.46
N GLY A 16 -2.85 21.14 -14.57
CA GLY A 16 -4.00 20.34 -14.93
C GLY A 16 -4.88 20.03 -13.74
N ASN A 17 -6.09 19.55 -14.02
CA ASN A 17 -6.92 18.96 -12.99
C ASN A 17 -6.60 17.47 -12.88
N ILE A 18 -6.41 17.03 -11.64
CA ILE A 18 -6.28 15.62 -11.29
C ILE A 18 -7.47 15.20 -10.42
N ASP A 19 -7.78 13.92 -10.43
CA ASP A 19 -8.80 13.38 -9.53
C ASP A 19 -8.25 13.34 -8.09
N LYS A 20 -9.13 13.54 -7.11
CA LYS A 20 -8.79 13.40 -5.68
C LYS A 20 -8.20 12.02 -5.39
N TYR A 21 -8.82 10.97 -5.93
CA TYR A 21 -8.34 9.60 -5.86
C TYR A 21 -7.67 9.24 -7.18
N ASN A 22 -6.42 9.67 -7.34
CA ASN A 22 -5.66 9.54 -8.57
C ASN A 22 -4.84 8.24 -8.68
N GLY A 23 -4.95 7.30 -7.72
CA GLY A 23 -4.15 6.07 -7.71
C GLY A 23 -4.20 5.23 -9.00
N ARG A 24 -5.30 5.26 -9.76
CA ARG A 24 -5.35 4.63 -11.11
C ARG A 24 -4.54 5.39 -12.16
N ALA A 25 -4.52 6.72 -12.10
CA ALA A 25 -3.66 7.52 -12.97
C ALA A 25 -2.18 7.34 -12.58
N VAL A 26 -1.87 7.28 -11.29
CA VAL A 26 -0.53 6.94 -10.77
C VAL A 26 -0.10 5.54 -11.25
N HIS A 27 -0.99 4.54 -11.20
CA HIS A 27 -0.72 3.20 -11.74
C HIS A 27 -0.34 3.21 -13.22
N GLY A 28 -1.12 3.92 -14.05
CA GLY A 28 -0.81 4.05 -15.48
C GLY A 28 0.53 4.75 -15.70
N ALA A 29 0.78 5.85 -14.99
CA ALA A 29 2.03 6.59 -15.07
C ALA A 29 3.24 5.76 -14.60
N PHE A 30 3.06 4.95 -13.55
CA PHE A 30 4.10 4.04 -13.05
C PHE A 30 4.52 3.04 -14.12
N PHE A 31 3.58 2.44 -14.84
CA PHE A 31 3.91 1.57 -15.98
C PHE A 31 4.59 2.32 -17.12
N SER A 32 4.19 3.56 -17.41
CA SER A 32 4.91 4.39 -18.37
C SER A 32 6.36 4.66 -17.95
N LEU A 33 6.64 4.83 -16.65
CA LEU A 33 8.01 4.93 -16.15
C LEU A 33 8.78 3.62 -16.34
N LEU A 34 8.20 2.48 -15.98
CA LEU A 34 8.84 1.17 -16.17
C LEU A 34 9.17 0.91 -17.65
N GLN A 35 8.30 1.32 -18.58
CA GLN A 35 8.55 1.20 -20.03
C GLN A 35 9.79 1.96 -20.49
N THR A 36 10.20 3.04 -19.81
CA THR A 36 11.44 3.76 -20.13
C THR A 36 12.70 2.99 -19.76
N VAL A 37 12.58 2.00 -18.86
CA VAL A 37 13.67 1.12 -18.43
C VAL A 37 13.64 -0.19 -19.23
N SER A 38 12.48 -0.84 -19.29
CA SER A 38 12.25 -2.07 -20.05
C SER A 38 10.78 -2.23 -20.42
N GLU A 39 10.49 -2.18 -21.72
CA GLU A 39 9.13 -2.39 -22.25
C GLU A 39 8.62 -3.82 -22.00
N GLU A 40 9.50 -4.81 -22.12
CA GLU A 40 9.18 -6.23 -21.89
C GLU A 40 8.73 -6.46 -20.45
N GLU A 41 9.51 -6.00 -19.48
CA GLU A 41 9.21 -6.17 -18.05
C GLU A 41 7.96 -5.39 -17.64
N ALA A 42 7.82 -4.15 -18.11
CA ALA A 42 6.63 -3.36 -17.87
C ALA A 42 5.37 -4.09 -18.37
N THR A 43 5.44 -4.70 -19.56
CA THR A 43 4.34 -5.49 -20.13
C THR A 43 4.07 -6.75 -19.31
N PHE A 44 5.11 -7.46 -18.88
CA PHE A 44 5.00 -8.63 -18.03
C PHE A 44 4.23 -8.32 -16.73
N TYR A 45 4.70 -7.35 -15.93
CA TYR A 45 4.04 -6.98 -14.66
C TYR A 45 2.65 -6.37 -14.86
N HIS A 46 2.43 -5.64 -15.97
CA HIS A 46 1.11 -5.09 -16.29
C HIS A 46 0.09 -6.20 -16.55
N ASN A 47 0.47 -7.22 -17.31
CA ASN A 47 -0.41 -8.30 -17.75
C ASN A 47 -0.54 -9.45 -16.74
N MET A 48 0.20 -9.43 -15.63
CA MET A 48 0.00 -10.40 -14.54
C MET A 48 -1.48 -10.43 -14.11
N SER A 49 -2.09 -11.60 -14.24
CA SER A 49 -3.45 -11.93 -13.83
C SER A 49 -3.55 -12.16 -12.31
N GLN A 50 -2.44 -12.56 -11.70
CA GLN A 50 -2.27 -12.66 -10.26
C GLN A 50 -2.14 -11.27 -9.62
N LEU A 51 -2.07 -11.25 -8.29
CA LEU A 51 -1.84 -10.01 -7.56
C LEU A 51 -0.46 -9.45 -7.91
N LYS A 52 -0.42 -8.19 -8.37
CA LYS A 52 0.83 -7.51 -8.70
C LYS A 52 1.70 -7.36 -7.44
N PRO A 53 3.01 -7.64 -7.50
CA PRO A 53 3.87 -7.68 -6.31
C PRO A 53 4.31 -6.29 -5.84
N PHE A 54 3.40 -5.32 -5.92
CA PHE A 54 3.61 -3.95 -5.46
C PHE A 54 2.30 -3.28 -5.02
N SER A 55 2.45 -2.23 -4.23
CA SER A 55 1.41 -1.26 -3.89
C SER A 55 1.86 0.15 -4.28
N LEU A 56 0.89 1.01 -4.61
CA LEU A 56 1.10 2.41 -4.91
C LEU A 56 0.22 3.25 -4.00
N SER A 57 0.72 4.38 -3.52
CA SER A 57 -0.12 5.42 -2.93
C SER A 57 -0.78 6.29 -4.02
N SER A 58 -1.77 7.09 -3.63
CA SER A 58 -2.16 8.25 -4.44
C SER A 58 -1.14 9.37 -4.24
N LEU A 59 -1.15 10.37 -5.13
CA LEU A 59 -0.34 11.57 -4.93
C LEU A 59 -0.68 12.23 -3.59
N THR A 60 0.33 12.43 -2.76
CA THR A 60 0.30 13.33 -1.61
C THR A 60 0.96 14.64 -2.01
N PHE A 61 0.57 15.74 -1.36
CA PHE A 61 1.10 17.07 -1.67
C PHE A 61 1.74 17.65 -0.43
N LYS A 62 2.92 18.25 -0.60
CA LYS A 62 3.67 18.88 0.50
C LYS A 62 2.87 19.99 1.19
N PHE A 63 2.05 20.70 0.42
CA PHE A 63 1.13 21.71 0.92
C PHE A 63 -0.31 21.31 0.62
N LYS A 64 -1.23 21.67 1.52
CA LYS A 64 -2.65 21.40 1.34
C LYS A 64 -3.17 22.13 0.10
N ILE A 65 -3.67 21.37 -0.87
CA ILE A 65 -4.29 21.92 -2.07
C ILE A 65 -5.81 21.92 -1.91
N LYS A 66 -6.46 22.98 -2.39
CA LYS A 66 -7.92 23.07 -2.37
C LYS A 66 -8.53 22.06 -3.34
N GLU A 67 -9.45 21.26 -2.81
CA GLU A 67 -10.26 20.32 -3.59
C GLU A 67 -11.57 20.99 -4.02
N THR A 68 -12.07 20.68 -5.22
CA THR A 68 -13.40 21.09 -5.69
C THR A 68 -13.97 19.97 -6.56
N ASP A 69 -15.18 19.51 -6.27
CA ASP A 69 -15.87 18.42 -6.99
C ASP A 69 -15.02 17.15 -7.19
N ASN A 70 -14.36 16.68 -6.13
CA ASN A 70 -13.42 15.54 -6.15
C ASN A 70 -12.25 15.70 -7.13
N LYS A 71 -11.89 16.94 -7.47
CA LYS A 71 -10.71 17.26 -8.27
C LYS A 71 -9.79 18.21 -7.53
N ILE A 72 -8.52 18.16 -7.90
CA ILE A 72 -7.46 19.01 -7.41
C ILE A 72 -6.88 19.74 -8.62
N LYS A 73 -6.85 21.07 -8.58
CA LYS A 73 -6.17 21.87 -9.60
C LYS A 73 -4.70 22.02 -9.20
N VAL A 74 -3.80 21.48 -10.02
CA VAL A 74 -2.36 21.52 -9.80
C VAL A 74 -1.74 22.56 -10.73
N LYS A 75 -0.78 23.34 -10.24
CA LYS A 75 -0.05 24.38 -11.00
C LYS A 75 1.44 24.01 -11.13
N PRO A 76 2.18 24.56 -12.11
CA PRO A 76 3.63 24.39 -12.18
C PRO A 76 4.30 24.79 -10.86
N GLY A 77 5.34 24.05 -10.49
CA GLY A 77 6.05 24.18 -9.21
C GLY A 77 5.38 23.46 -8.03
N THR A 78 4.17 22.92 -8.19
CA THR A 78 3.53 22.11 -7.13
C THR A 78 4.34 20.84 -6.89
N GLU A 79 4.76 20.64 -5.65
CA GLU A 79 5.48 19.46 -5.19
C GLU A 79 4.49 18.38 -4.74
N ALA A 80 4.67 17.17 -5.25
CA ALA A 80 3.86 16.00 -4.95
C ALA A 80 4.75 14.79 -4.71
N MET A 81 4.26 13.82 -3.96
CA MET A 81 4.96 12.56 -3.70
C MET A 81 4.04 11.38 -3.95
N PHE A 82 4.61 10.25 -4.34
CA PHE A 82 3.91 8.97 -4.23
C PHE A 82 4.86 7.87 -3.82
N ARG A 83 4.32 6.94 -3.06
CA ARG A 83 5.05 5.81 -2.52
C ARG A 83 4.79 4.57 -3.36
N ILE A 84 5.86 3.83 -3.61
CA ILE A 84 5.87 2.52 -4.23
C ILE A 84 6.41 1.55 -3.20
N ALA A 85 5.63 0.56 -2.81
CA ALA A 85 6.18 -0.58 -2.07
C ALA A 85 6.15 -1.82 -2.95
N CYS A 86 7.25 -2.55 -3.00
CA CYS A 86 7.49 -3.68 -3.88
C CYS A 86 8.01 -4.85 -3.05
N TRP A 87 7.64 -6.07 -3.42
CA TRP A 87 8.14 -7.28 -2.77
C TRP A 87 8.61 -8.34 -3.77
N ASP A 88 8.99 -7.88 -4.95
CA ASP A 88 9.64 -8.64 -6.01
C ASP A 88 10.98 -7.96 -6.33
N GLU A 89 12.07 -8.71 -6.20
CA GLU A 89 13.44 -8.17 -6.28
C GLU A 89 13.74 -7.61 -7.67
N ARG A 90 13.33 -8.33 -8.72
CA ARG A 90 13.51 -7.90 -10.11
C ARG A 90 12.75 -6.62 -10.41
N LEU A 91 11.50 -6.50 -9.94
CA LEU A 91 10.73 -5.27 -10.06
C LEU A 91 11.35 -4.12 -9.26
N LEU A 92 11.89 -4.40 -8.07
CA LEU A 92 12.56 -3.39 -7.26
C LEU A 92 13.77 -2.80 -7.99
N GLU A 93 14.60 -3.63 -8.63
CA GLU A 93 15.73 -3.18 -9.46
C GLU A 93 15.26 -2.29 -10.63
N LEU A 94 14.17 -2.65 -11.30
CA LEU A 94 13.58 -1.84 -12.36
C LEU A 94 13.11 -0.48 -11.85
N ILE A 95 12.43 -0.45 -10.70
CA ILE A 95 11.96 0.80 -10.09
C ILE A 95 13.13 1.72 -9.75
N LEU A 96 14.21 1.17 -9.19
CA LEU A 96 15.42 1.91 -8.83
C LEU A 96 16.17 2.44 -10.07
N SER A 97 16.02 1.77 -11.21
CA SER A 97 16.62 2.13 -12.49
C SER A 97 15.83 3.19 -13.27
N ILE A 98 14.67 3.63 -12.78
CA ILE A 98 13.89 4.70 -13.42
C ILE A 98 14.74 5.98 -13.50
N PRO A 99 14.93 6.57 -14.69
CA PRO A 99 15.75 7.77 -14.85
C PRO A 99 15.20 8.95 -14.02
N GLN A 100 16.11 9.71 -13.43
CA GLN A 100 15.75 11.01 -12.84
C GLN A 100 15.25 11.93 -13.95
N TYR A 101 14.32 12.82 -13.62
CA TYR A 101 13.65 13.76 -14.53
C TYR A 101 12.74 13.12 -15.59
N SER A 102 12.40 11.83 -15.46
CA SER A 102 11.34 11.23 -16.27
C SER A 102 10.01 11.97 -16.09
N GLU A 103 9.33 12.24 -17.21
CA GLU A 103 8.00 12.84 -17.18
C GLU A 103 6.93 11.82 -16.79
N ILE A 104 6.00 12.25 -15.94
CA ILE A 104 4.80 11.46 -15.63
C ILE A 104 3.54 12.25 -15.89
N LYS A 105 2.55 11.62 -16.54
CA LYS A 105 1.25 12.24 -16.80
C LYS A 105 0.20 11.71 -15.83
N ILE A 106 -0.34 12.60 -15.01
CA ILE A 106 -1.43 12.28 -14.07
C ILE A 106 -2.66 13.07 -14.49
N ASN A 107 -3.67 12.38 -15.04
CA ASN A 107 -4.84 12.99 -15.66
C ASN A 107 -4.45 14.09 -16.68
N GLN A 108 -4.66 15.36 -16.34
CA GLN A 108 -4.36 16.52 -17.19
C GLN A 108 -3.02 17.20 -16.87
N ALA A 109 -2.42 16.91 -15.72
CA ALA A 109 -1.19 17.54 -15.26
C ALA A 109 0.05 16.70 -15.67
N VAL A 110 1.20 17.38 -15.81
CA VAL A 110 2.49 16.71 -16.05
C VAL A 110 3.45 16.98 -14.89
N PHE A 111 3.91 15.85 -14.38
CA PHE A 111 4.98 15.49 -13.46
C PHE A 111 6.39 15.49 -14.05
N VAL A 112 7.42 15.94 -13.34
CA VAL A 112 8.79 15.38 -13.50
C VAL A 112 9.23 14.74 -12.20
N LEU A 113 9.91 13.59 -12.30
CA LEU A 113 10.55 12.92 -11.17
C LEU A 113 11.81 13.67 -10.75
N GLU A 114 11.76 14.41 -9.64
CA GLU A 114 12.92 15.18 -9.17
C GLU A 114 13.85 14.31 -8.33
N GLU A 115 13.30 13.58 -7.37
CA GLU A 115 14.10 12.80 -6.43
C GLU A 115 13.44 11.46 -6.08
N ARG A 116 14.26 10.52 -5.59
CA ARG A 116 13.83 9.19 -5.15
C ARG A 116 14.43 8.87 -3.79
N TYR A 117 13.59 8.55 -2.81
CA TYR A 117 14.00 8.24 -1.44
C TYR A 117 13.88 6.75 -1.15
N VAL A 118 14.97 6.14 -0.67
CA VAL A 118 15.09 4.69 -0.41
C VAL A 118 15.74 4.39 0.96
N GLY A 119 16.27 5.40 1.65
CA GLY A 119 17.25 5.24 2.72
C GLY A 119 16.71 4.85 4.10
N GLY A 120 15.46 4.44 4.23
CA GLY A 120 14.90 4.06 5.54
C GLY A 120 14.37 5.25 6.35
N GLU A 121 13.67 4.94 7.44
CA GLU A 121 12.98 5.90 8.33
C GLU A 121 13.87 7.07 8.81
N GLU A 122 15.16 6.83 9.03
CA GLU A 122 16.11 7.86 9.49
C GLU A 122 16.39 8.94 8.44
N SER A 123 16.27 8.61 7.15
CA SER A 123 16.53 9.55 6.05
C SER A 123 15.24 10.10 5.44
N HIS A 124 14.27 9.23 5.21
CA HIS A 124 12.96 9.59 4.71
C HIS A 124 11.92 8.62 5.28
N PRO A 125 10.99 9.11 6.14
CA PRO A 125 9.96 8.27 6.73
C PRO A 125 9.24 7.43 5.70
N ASN A 126 8.88 6.21 6.08
CA ASN A 126 8.12 5.25 5.29
C ASN A 126 8.82 4.68 4.04
N THR A 127 10.12 4.91 3.91
CA THR A 127 10.98 4.29 2.89
C THR A 127 11.88 3.24 3.53
N GLY A 128 12.58 2.45 2.72
CA GLY A 128 13.56 1.48 3.20
C GLY A 128 13.47 0.13 2.49
N VAL A 129 14.47 -0.70 2.72
CA VAL A 129 14.53 -2.07 2.23
C VAL A 129 14.73 -3.00 3.41
N ILE A 130 13.93 -4.06 3.48
CA ILE A 130 14.04 -5.09 4.51
C ILE A 130 13.92 -6.48 3.89
N SER A 131 14.82 -7.38 4.28
CA SER A 131 14.72 -8.78 3.88
C SER A 131 13.62 -9.48 4.68
N GLU A 132 13.03 -10.52 4.11
CA GLU A 132 12.09 -11.40 4.83
C GLU A 132 12.69 -11.91 6.15
N MET A 133 13.97 -12.31 6.14
CA MET A 133 14.67 -12.76 7.35
C MET A 133 14.75 -11.67 8.42
N ASP A 134 15.05 -10.43 8.03
CA ASP A 134 15.13 -9.32 8.99
C ASP A 134 13.75 -8.91 9.48
N LEU A 135 12.72 -8.98 8.63
CA LEU A 135 11.34 -8.78 9.07
C LEU A 135 10.96 -9.84 10.11
N PHE A 136 11.30 -11.11 9.89
CA PHE A 136 11.12 -12.17 10.88
C PHE A 136 11.83 -11.84 12.20
N LYS A 137 13.11 -11.39 12.15
CA LYS A 137 13.87 -11.02 13.36
C LYS A 137 13.20 -9.88 14.14
N ILE A 138 12.74 -8.84 13.46
CA ILE A 138 12.01 -7.72 14.10
C ILE A 138 10.73 -8.25 14.76
N CYS A 139 10.07 -9.22 14.13
CA CYS A 139 8.86 -9.84 14.65
C CYS A 139 9.13 -10.91 15.72
N GLN A 140 10.38 -11.31 16.01
CA GLN A 140 10.74 -12.19 17.13
C GLN A 140 10.68 -11.41 18.45
N ILE A 141 9.49 -10.95 18.78
CA ILE A 141 9.24 -10.21 20.02
C ILE A 141 9.43 -11.12 21.23
N ASP A 142 10.06 -10.56 22.27
CA ASP A 142 10.27 -11.21 23.58
C ASP A 142 9.21 -10.79 24.61
N LYS A 143 8.45 -9.74 24.30
CA LYS A 143 7.38 -9.20 25.13
C LYS A 143 6.08 -9.20 24.34
N LYS A 144 4.99 -9.57 25.01
CA LYS A 144 3.66 -9.52 24.44
C LYS A 144 3.17 -8.07 24.32
N PHE A 145 2.54 -7.77 23.20
CA PHE A 145 1.71 -6.58 23.01
C PHE A 145 0.28 -6.85 23.50
N LYS A 146 -0.41 -5.80 23.90
CA LYS A 146 -1.83 -5.81 24.26
C LYS A 146 -2.71 -5.61 23.03
N GLU A 147 -2.29 -4.75 22.11
CA GLU A 147 -3.06 -4.34 20.95
C GLU A 147 -2.18 -4.23 19.69
N VAL A 148 -2.84 -4.46 18.54
CA VAL A 148 -2.32 -4.09 17.22
C VAL A 148 -3.27 -3.08 16.60
N LYS A 149 -2.72 -1.97 16.13
CA LYS A 149 -3.47 -0.86 15.52
C LYS A 149 -3.11 -0.72 14.05
N PHE A 150 -4.13 -0.54 13.23
CA PHE A 150 -4.03 -0.23 11.81
C PHE A 150 -4.60 1.17 11.56
N GLU A 151 -3.82 2.00 10.88
CA GLU A 151 -4.25 3.29 10.34
C GLU A 151 -4.29 3.20 8.82
N PHE A 152 -5.50 3.32 8.26
CA PHE A 152 -5.72 3.24 6.81
C PHE A 152 -5.63 4.64 6.22
N LEU A 153 -4.50 4.93 5.55
CA LEU A 153 -4.19 6.21 4.92
C LEU A 153 -4.97 6.42 3.61
N SER A 154 -5.38 5.32 2.97
CA SER A 154 -6.28 5.33 1.83
C SER A 154 -7.42 4.33 1.99
N PRO A 155 -8.53 4.47 1.23
CA PRO A 155 -9.68 3.60 1.42
C PRO A 155 -9.33 2.12 1.18
N VAL A 156 -9.87 1.23 2.01
CA VAL A 156 -9.68 -0.22 1.95
C VAL A 156 -10.99 -0.85 1.52
N SER A 157 -10.92 -1.84 0.63
CA SER A 157 -12.08 -2.60 0.18
C SER A 157 -11.78 -4.09 0.15
N PHE A 158 -12.74 -4.89 0.63
CA PHE A 158 -12.72 -6.35 0.56
C PHE A 158 -13.84 -6.84 -0.34
N ARG A 159 -13.64 -7.95 -1.06
CA ARG A 159 -14.73 -8.61 -1.80
C ARG A 159 -15.23 -9.77 -0.97
N VAL A 160 -16.52 -9.73 -0.63
CA VAL A 160 -17.24 -10.85 -0.03
C VAL A 160 -18.33 -11.20 -1.02
N ASP A 161 -18.20 -12.38 -1.62
CA ASP A 161 -19.01 -12.85 -2.75
C ASP A 161 -19.04 -11.82 -3.89
N THR A 162 -20.22 -11.24 -4.17
CA THR A 162 -20.44 -10.27 -5.23
C THR A 162 -20.37 -8.82 -4.75
N PHE A 163 -20.23 -8.56 -3.44
CA PHE A 163 -20.33 -7.23 -2.86
C PHE A 163 -18.99 -6.71 -2.34
N ASP A 164 -18.87 -5.38 -2.35
CA ASP A 164 -17.78 -4.68 -1.67
C ASP A 164 -18.14 -4.54 -0.19
N TYR A 165 -17.28 -5.07 0.69
CA TYR A 165 -17.52 -5.09 2.12
C TYR A 165 -16.73 -3.96 2.81
N PRO A 166 -17.40 -2.88 3.25
CA PRO A 166 -16.75 -1.64 3.67
C PRO A 166 -16.59 -1.59 5.20
N MET A 167 -16.15 -2.68 5.83
CA MET A 167 -15.88 -2.73 7.28
C MET A 167 -14.56 -3.45 7.58
N PRO A 168 -13.81 -2.98 8.60
CA PRO A 168 -12.49 -3.48 8.96
C PRO A 168 -12.57 -4.74 9.84
N LEU A 169 -13.03 -5.86 9.29
CA LEU A 169 -13.03 -7.11 10.06
C LEU A 169 -11.62 -7.71 10.14
N PRO A 170 -11.19 -8.21 11.30
CA PRO A 170 -9.85 -8.77 11.46
C PRO A 170 -9.65 -9.95 10.51
N GLN A 171 -10.65 -10.83 10.34
CA GLN A 171 -10.54 -11.97 9.41
C GLN A 171 -10.27 -11.51 7.98
N LEU A 172 -10.89 -10.42 7.51
CA LEU A 172 -10.70 -9.91 6.15
C LEU A 172 -9.35 -9.23 5.98
N ILE A 173 -8.89 -8.49 7.00
CA ILE A 173 -7.57 -7.85 7.02
C ILE A 173 -6.49 -8.92 6.94
N PHE A 174 -6.47 -9.87 7.87
CA PHE A 174 -5.42 -10.88 7.95
C PHE A 174 -5.50 -11.89 6.80
N LYS A 175 -6.70 -12.24 6.31
CA LYS A 175 -6.83 -13.02 5.08
C LYS A 175 -6.23 -12.30 3.87
N SER A 176 -6.45 -10.99 3.74
CA SER A 176 -5.84 -10.20 2.66
C SER A 176 -4.32 -10.19 2.74
N LEU A 177 -3.75 -10.08 3.95
CA LEU A 177 -2.31 -10.04 4.15
C LEU A 177 -1.69 -11.42 3.90
N LEU A 178 -2.32 -12.47 4.44
CA LEU A 178 -1.92 -13.86 4.25
C LEU A 178 -1.86 -14.27 2.78
N ILE A 179 -2.89 -13.92 1.98
CA ILE A 179 -2.91 -14.22 0.55
C ILE A 179 -1.70 -13.59 -0.14
N LYS A 180 -1.41 -12.32 0.17
CA LYS A 180 -0.26 -11.62 -0.41
C LYS A 180 1.06 -12.23 0.07
N TRP A 181 1.17 -12.59 1.35
CA TRP A 181 2.37 -13.21 1.90
C TRP A 181 2.66 -14.55 1.22
N ASN A 182 1.70 -15.48 1.27
CA ASN A 182 1.85 -16.83 0.74
C ASN A 182 2.01 -16.89 -0.79
N MET A 183 1.58 -15.85 -1.53
CA MET A 183 1.84 -15.75 -2.97
C MET A 183 3.30 -15.43 -3.31
N ASN A 184 4.08 -14.91 -2.35
CA ASN A 184 5.41 -14.35 -2.61
C ASN A 184 6.52 -15.06 -1.82
N THR A 185 6.21 -16.23 -1.23
CA THR A 185 7.20 -17.09 -0.56
C THR A 185 6.91 -18.56 -0.86
N THR A 186 7.94 -19.35 -1.09
CA THR A 186 7.84 -20.81 -1.24
C THR A 186 8.18 -21.53 0.06
N ASP A 187 9.03 -20.92 0.89
CA ASP A 187 9.67 -21.61 2.02
C ASP A 187 9.00 -21.26 3.36
N ASN A 188 8.37 -20.08 3.46
CA ASN A 188 7.75 -19.57 4.68
C ASN A 188 6.23 -19.39 4.54
N ILE A 189 5.57 -20.36 3.91
CA ILE A 189 4.11 -20.37 3.75
C ILE A 189 3.47 -20.49 5.13
N LEU A 190 2.59 -19.54 5.44
CA LEU A 190 1.85 -19.53 6.70
C LEU A 190 0.57 -20.35 6.59
N ASP A 191 0.25 -21.06 7.67
CA ASP A 191 -0.97 -21.86 7.77
C ASP A 191 -2.21 -20.98 7.77
N LYS A 192 -3.10 -21.22 6.80
CA LYS A 192 -4.32 -20.43 6.62
C LYS A 192 -5.33 -20.61 7.74
N GLU A 193 -5.56 -21.84 8.18
CA GLU A 193 -6.59 -22.15 9.19
C GLU A 193 -6.18 -21.57 10.54
N LEU A 194 -4.89 -21.66 10.87
CA LEU A 194 -4.32 -21.04 12.06
C LEU A 194 -4.50 -19.52 12.05
N ILE A 195 -4.12 -18.84 10.96
CA ILE A 195 -4.24 -17.37 10.86
C ILE A 195 -5.70 -16.93 10.89
N GLU A 196 -6.61 -17.65 10.21
CA GLU A 196 -8.05 -17.34 10.24
C GLU A 196 -8.65 -17.55 11.65
N SER A 197 -8.20 -18.58 12.37
CA SER A 197 -8.58 -18.83 13.77
C SER A 197 -8.12 -17.71 14.70
N ILE A 198 -6.83 -17.34 14.65
CA ILE A 198 -6.26 -16.23 15.44
C ILE A 198 -6.99 -14.92 15.12
N ALA A 199 -7.16 -14.59 13.84
CA ALA A 199 -7.83 -13.35 13.45
C ALA A 199 -9.29 -13.30 13.92
N SER A 200 -9.95 -14.45 14.05
CA SER A 200 -11.34 -14.52 14.53
C SER A 200 -11.47 -14.35 16.04
N SER A 201 -10.42 -14.64 16.81
CA SER A 201 -10.41 -14.44 18.26
C SER A 201 -10.03 -13.03 18.69
N MET A 202 -9.62 -12.15 17.76
CA MET A 202 -9.17 -10.78 18.02
C MET A 202 -10.34 -9.77 18.09
N PRO A 203 -10.82 -9.36 19.28
CA PRO A 203 -11.92 -8.41 19.38
C PRO A 203 -11.44 -6.98 19.02
N PRO A 204 -12.27 -6.17 18.35
CA PRO A 204 -11.97 -4.76 18.15
C PRO A 204 -12.00 -4.01 19.49
N VAL A 205 -10.96 -3.23 19.76
CA VAL A 205 -10.86 -2.37 20.96
C VAL A 205 -11.29 -0.95 20.62
N PHE A 206 -10.87 -0.45 19.46
CA PHE A 206 -11.20 0.88 18.99
C PHE A 206 -11.49 0.87 17.50
N TRP A 207 -12.52 1.60 17.07
CA TRP A 207 -12.79 1.89 15.67
C TRP A 207 -13.22 3.33 15.49
N LYS A 208 -12.50 4.07 14.64
CA LYS A 208 -12.89 5.40 14.18
C LYS A 208 -12.62 5.51 12.69
N GLY A 209 -13.70 5.48 11.92
CA GLY A 209 -13.62 5.57 10.46
C GLY A 209 -14.98 5.84 9.85
N ARG A 210 -15.01 5.78 8.52
CA ARG A 210 -16.25 5.92 7.75
C ARG A 210 -16.16 5.10 6.48
N THR A 211 -17.32 4.77 5.94
CA THR A 211 -17.40 4.27 4.57
C THR A 211 -16.97 5.37 3.60
N GLN A 212 -16.20 5.00 2.58
CA GLN A 212 -15.74 5.89 1.53
C GLN A 212 -15.90 5.17 0.19
N ARG A 213 -16.67 5.78 -0.72
CA ARG A 213 -16.76 5.34 -2.10
C ARG A 213 -15.68 6.02 -2.93
N VAL A 214 -14.92 5.24 -3.70
CA VAL A 214 -13.88 5.73 -4.61
C VAL A 214 -14.30 5.43 -6.04
N PHE A 215 -14.34 6.44 -6.90
CA PHE A 215 -14.74 6.30 -8.30
C PHE A 215 -13.53 6.15 -9.22
N TYR A 216 -13.56 5.16 -10.10
CA TYR A 216 -12.52 4.86 -11.08
C TYR A 216 -12.99 5.15 -12.51
N GLY A 217 -13.78 6.22 -12.70
CA GLY A 217 -14.50 6.56 -13.93
C GLY A 217 -15.94 6.97 -13.62
N ARG A 218 -16.77 7.18 -14.66
CA ARG A 218 -18.14 7.70 -14.49
C ARG A 218 -19.06 6.76 -13.69
N ASP A 219 -19.00 5.43 -13.92
CA ASP A 219 -20.04 4.51 -13.41
C ASP A 219 -19.53 3.37 -12.51
N ARG A 220 -18.22 3.27 -12.28
CA ARG A 220 -17.63 2.20 -11.45
C ARG A 220 -16.98 2.79 -10.22
N GLY A 221 -17.68 2.67 -9.09
CA GLY A 221 -17.16 3.03 -7.78
C GLY A 221 -16.94 1.79 -6.93
N VAL A 222 -15.81 1.74 -6.22
CA VAL A 222 -15.52 0.74 -5.21
C VAL A 222 -15.97 1.30 -3.87
N ASN A 223 -16.76 0.51 -3.13
CA ASN A 223 -17.12 0.87 -1.76
C ASN A 223 -16.08 0.32 -0.79
N GLY A 224 -15.64 1.14 0.15
CA GLY A 224 -14.62 0.76 1.12
C GLY A 224 -14.79 1.54 2.42
N PHE A 225 -13.80 1.43 3.28
CA PHE A 225 -13.69 2.21 4.52
C PHE A 225 -12.35 2.90 4.61
N ILE A 226 -12.28 3.94 5.42
CA ILE A 226 -11.03 4.62 5.78
C ILE A 226 -11.10 5.00 7.26
N GLY A 227 -9.98 4.96 7.97
CA GLY A 227 -9.94 5.27 9.40
C GLY A 227 -8.89 4.47 10.17
N ASN A 228 -9.11 4.33 11.47
CA ASN A 228 -8.21 3.69 12.42
C ASN A 228 -8.95 2.58 13.18
N ILE A 229 -8.37 1.39 13.24
CA ILE A 229 -8.86 0.27 14.06
C ILE A 229 -7.75 -0.27 14.97
N SER A 230 -8.08 -0.70 16.18
CA SER A 230 -7.19 -1.57 16.97
C SER A 230 -7.91 -2.84 17.42
N PHE A 231 -7.13 -3.91 17.55
CA PHE A 231 -7.59 -5.22 18.01
C PHE A 231 -6.81 -5.67 19.23
N ALA A 232 -7.48 -6.30 20.19
CA ALA A 232 -6.81 -6.86 21.35
C ALA A 232 -6.10 -8.17 20.96
N ILE A 233 -4.81 -8.24 21.27
CA ILE A 233 -3.96 -9.43 21.04
C ILE A 233 -3.30 -9.94 22.30
N GLY A 234 -3.46 -9.26 23.45
CA GLY A 234 -2.81 -9.63 24.71
C GLY A 234 -3.17 -11.04 25.23
N HIS A 235 -4.30 -11.60 24.81
CA HIS A 235 -4.73 -12.95 25.16
C HIS A 235 -4.05 -14.04 24.31
N LEU A 236 -3.51 -13.68 23.15
CA LEU A 236 -2.83 -14.61 22.24
C LEU A 236 -1.52 -15.14 22.86
N SER A 237 -1.10 -16.31 22.44
CA SER A 237 0.23 -16.87 22.75
C SER A 237 1.34 -16.00 22.15
N LEU A 238 2.58 -16.17 22.62
CA LEU A 238 3.70 -15.40 22.06
C LEU A 238 3.93 -15.73 20.58
N GLU A 239 3.77 -17.00 20.20
CA GLU A 239 3.92 -17.45 18.81
C GLU A 239 2.82 -16.87 17.91
N GLU A 240 1.58 -16.86 18.38
CA GLU A 240 0.46 -16.23 17.65
C GLU A 240 0.70 -14.73 17.46
N GLN A 241 1.17 -14.02 18.49
CA GLN A 241 1.51 -12.61 18.35
C GLN A 241 2.65 -12.37 17.36
N ARG A 242 3.64 -13.26 17.27
CA ARG A 242 4.72 -13.16 16.27
C ARG A 242 4.17 -13.29 14.85
N LEU A 243 3.22 -14.19 14.61
CA LEU A 243 2.54 -14.32 13.31
C LEU A 243 1.71 -13.07 12.96
N ILE A 244 0.97 -12.54 13.93
CA ILE A 244 0.21 -11.28 13.75
C ILE A 244 1.16 -10.12 13.51
N CYS A 245 2.29 -10.06 14.23
CA CYS A 245 3.31 -9.04 14.07
C CYS A 245 3.88 -9.04 12.66
N LEU A 246 4.21 -10.22 12.14
CA LEU A 246 4.71 -10.41 10.79
C LEU A 246 3.73 -9.89 9.73
N LEU A 247 2.49 -10.36 9.77
CA LEU A 247 1.48 -9.98 8.78
C LEU A 247 1.11 -8.50 8.89
N ALA A 248 0.98 -7.97 10.10
CA ALA A 248 0.70 -6.54 10.31
C ALA A 248 1.86 -5.68 9.80
N SER A 249 3.11 -6.03 10.10
CA SER A 249 4.28 -5.30 9.60
C SER A 249 4.37 -5.36 8.06
N PHE A 250 4.03 -6.51 7.47
CA PHE A 250 3.93 -6.65 6.02
C PHE A 250 2.85 -5.76 5.38
N ALA A 251 1.81 -5.37 6.14
CA ALA A 251 0.76 -4.47 5.66
C ALA A 251 1.28 -3.09 5.24
N GLU A 252 2.38 -2.61 5.84
CA GLU A 252 2.98 -1.32 5.45
C GLU A 252 3.60 -1.34 4.05
N PHE A 253 3.95 -2.52 3.55
CA PHE A 253 4.48 -2.72 2.20
C PHE A 253 3.35 -3.10 1.25
N CYS A 254 2.58 -4.14 1.56
CA CYS A 254 1.63 -4.70 0.61
C CYS A 254 0.24 -4.04 0.60
N GLY A 255 -0.01 -3.18 1.58
CA GLY A 255 -1.33 -2.61 1.86
C GLY A 255 -2.37 -3.66 2.23
N VAL A 256 -3.57 -3.22 2.61
CA VAL A 256 -4.67 -4.09 3.01
C VAL A 256 -5.80 -4.07 1.97
N GLY A 257 -6.37 -5.23 1.67
CA GLY A 257 -7.48 -5.36 0.73
C GLY A 257 -7.02 -5.34 -0.73
N ARG A 258 -7.96 -4.97 -1.62
CA ARG A 258 -7.77 -4.99 -3.08
C ARG A 258 -7.38 -3.62 -3.64
N LEU A 259 -6.91 -3.63 -4.89
CA LEU A 259 -6.51 -2.42 -5.65
C LEU A 259 -5.37 -1.64 -4.98
N THR A 260 -4.50 -2.32 -4.24
CA THR A 260 -3.32 -1.72 -3.61
C THR A 260 -2.31 -1.21 -4.62
N ALA A 261 -2.18 -1.86 -5.78
CA ALA A 261 -1.43 -1.34 -6.92
C ALA A 261 -2.06 -0.09 -7.57
N GLN A 262 -3.24 0.38 -7.11
CA GLN A 262 -3.97 1.52 -7.66
C GLN A 262 -4.39 2.54 -6.59
N GLY A 263 -3.61 2.69 -5.52
CA GLY A 263 -3.81 3.75 -4.53
C GLY A 263 -4.69 3.40 -3.33
N LEU A 264 -5.22 2.18 -3.22
CA LEU A 264 -6.07 1.76 -2.09
C LEU A 264 -5.28 0.98 -1.05
N GLY A 265 -5.84 0.89 0.16
CA GLY A 265 -5.31 0.01 1.19
C GLY A 265 -3.97 0.42 1.78
N GLU A 266 -3.49 1.63 1.53
CA GLU A 266 -2.28 2.12 2.16
C GLU A 266 -2.49 2.16 3.68
N THR A 267 -1.58 1.51 4.41
CA THR A 267 -1.79 1.18 5.82
C THR A 267 -0.52 1.43 6.62
N ARG A 268 -0.67 2.00 7.81
CA ARG A 268 0.36 2.07 8.85
C ARG A 268 -0.02 1.16 10.00
N ILE A 269 0.98 0.63 10.69
CA ILE A 269 0.76 -0.20 11.87
C ILE A 269 1.44 0.36 13.10
N SER A 270 0.91 0.01 14.25
CA SER A 270 1.59 0.19 15.54
C SER A 270 1.12 -0.90 16.50
N MET A 271 1.98 -1.29 17.44
CA MET A 271 1.69 -2.30 18.45
C MET A 271 2.06 -1.76 19.83
N ASN A 272 1.22 -2.05 20.83
CA ASN A 272 1.32 -1.51 22.19
C ASN A 272 0.85 -2.51 23.23
#